data_AF-A0A1H3NUT3-F1
#
_entry.id   AF-A0A1H3NUT3-F1
#
_cell.length_a   1.000
_cell.length_b   1.000
_cell.length_c   1.000
_cell.angle_alpha   90.00
_cell.angle_beta   90.00
_cell.angle_gamma   90.00
#
_symmetry.space_group_name_H-M   'P 1'
#
loop_
_entity.id
_entity.type
_entity.pdbx_description
1 polymer ?
#
loop_
_entity_poly.entity_id
_entity_poly.type
_entity_poly.pdbx_seq_one_letter_code
_entity_poly.pdbx_strand_id
1 'polypeptide(L)'
;MISSKYIPIIKIRPIIVGVVFSISLSVHAEDSAQPRDGEIVYAKICGYCHDVGIGPNIKDRQLPPEYIHYIVRRGLRAMPAFPEPYISDEELKQIGRFIY
;
A
#
# COMPACT_ATOMS: atom_id res chain seq x y z
N MET A 1 -50.30 40.52 -53.95
CA MET A 1 -50.40 39.42 -52.96
C MET A 1 -50.10 38.12 -53.67
N ILE A 2 -48.85 37.61 -53.59
CA ILE A 2 -48.49 36.28 -54.13
C ILE A 2 -47.53 35.62 -53.14
N SER A 3 -47.84 34.34 -52.90
CA SER A 3 -47.60 33.57 -51.69
C SER A 3 -46.16 33.05 -51.52
N SER A 4 -45.77 32.92 -50.25
CA SER A 4 -44.53 32.38 -49.73
C SER A 4 -44.28 30.95 -50.24
N LYS A 5 -43.09 30.72 -50.79
CA LYS A 5 -42.61 29.40 -51.24
C LYS A 5 -42.35 28.49 -50.03
N TYR A 6 -42.90 27.29 -50.08
CA TYR A 6 -42.64 26.18 -49.15
C TYR A 6 -41.19 25.68 -49.30
N ILE A 7 -40.49 25.48 -48.17
CA ILE A 7 -39.21 24.75 -48.10
C ILE A 7 -39.48 23.40 -47.41
N PRO A 8 -39.37 22.26 -48.09
CA PRO A 8 -39.39 20.97 -47.41
C PRO A 8 -38.00 20.67 -46.83
N ILE A 9 -37.92 20.63 -45.51
CA ILE A 9 -36.73 20.26 -44.75
C ILE A 9 -36.55 18.73 -44.86
N ILE A 10 -35.52 18.31 -45.59
CA ILE A 10 -35.12 16.90 -45.73
C ILE A 10 -34.61 16.42 -44.35
N LYS A 11 -35.37 15.54 -43.69
CA LYS A 11 -34.95 14.86 -42.46
C LYS A 11 -34.03 13.68 -42.81
N ILE A 12 -32.72 13.88 -42.69
CA ILE A 12 -31.74 12.79 -42.73
C ILE A 12 -31.67 12.17 -41.33
N ARG A 13 -31.93 10.86 -41.22
CA ARG A 13 -31.82 10.10 -39.96
C ARG A 13 -30.39 9.54 -39.85
N PRO A 14 -29.64 9.79 -38.77
CA PRO A 14 -28.36 9.12 -38.56
C PRO A 14 -28.62 7.68 -38.09
N ILE A 15 -28.11 6.72 -38.85
CA ILE A 15 -28.04 5.31 -38.44
C ILE A 15 -26.79 5.20 -37.54
N ILE A 16 -27.01 5.17 -36.23
CA ILE A 16 -25.95 4.92 -35.24
C ILE A 16 -25.78 3.40 -35.15
N VAL A 17 -24.73 2.88 -35.78
CA VAL A 17 -24.29 1.48 -35.62
C VAL A 17 -23.62 1.36 -34.25
N GLY A 18 -24.28 0.69 -33.31
CA GLY A 18 -23.79 0.48 -31.95
C GLY A 18 -22.65 -0.54 -31.91
N VAL A 19 -21.42 -0.06 -31.72
CA VAL A 19 -20.27 -0.88 -31.32
C VAL A 19 -20.27 -0.97 -29.80
N VAL A 20 -20.58 -2.15 -29.27
CA VAL A 20 -20.53 -2.43 -27.82
C VAL A 20 -19.07 -2.76 -27.46
N PHE A 21 -18.31 -1.76 -27.01
CA PHE A 21 -16.97 -1.93 -26.49
C PHE A 21 -17.05 -2.29 -25.00
N SER A 22 -16.92 -3.58 -24.69
CA SER A 22 -16.91 -4.09 -23.31
C SER A 22 -15.59 -3.69 -22.62
N ILE A 23 -15.61 -2.60 -21.87
CA ILE A 23 -14.48 -2.16 -21.03
C ILE A 23 -14.47 -3.05 -19.79
N SER A 24 -13.46 -3.91 -19.67
CA SER A 24 -13.19 -4.64 -18.42
C SER A 24 -12.47 -3.70 -17.45
N LEU A 25 -13.13 -3.28 -16.37
CA LEU A 25 -12.47 -2.59 -15.26
C LEU A 25 -11.78 -3.62 -14.37
N SER A 26 -10.45 -3.64 -14.38
CA SER A 26 -9.68 -4.35 -13.35
C SER A 26 -9.77 -3.57 -12.04
N VAL A 27 -10.47 -4.11 -11.04
CA VAL A 27 -10.40 -3.62 -9.67
C VAL A 27 -9.07 -4.08 -9.08
N HIS A 28 -8.10 -3.16 -8.96
CA HIS A 28 -6.98 -3.35 -8.04
C HIS A 28 -7.47 -3.01 -6.64
N ALA A 29 -7.50 -4.00 -5.75
CA ALA A 29 -7.62 -3.76 -4.33
C ALA A 29 -6.26 -3.22 -3.84
N GLU A 30 -6.11 -1.89 -3.80
CA GLU A 30 -5.04 -1.27 -3.02
C GLU A 30 -5.42 -1.38 -1.55
N ASP A 31 -4.88 -2.39 -0.86
CA ASP A 31 -4.92 -2.45 0.60
C ASP A 31 -3.96 -1.37 1.13
N SER A 32 -4.43 -0.13 1.15
CA SER A 32 -3.73 1.03 1.71
C SER A 32 -3.86 1.05 3.24
N ALA A 33 -3.57 -0.09 3.88
CA ALA A 33 -3.48 -0.17 5.32
C ALA A 33 -2.44 0.85 5.80
N GLN A 34 -2.87 1.79 6.64
CA GLN A 34 -1.95 2.76 7.23
C GLN A 34 -0.89 2.01 8.04
N PRO A 35 0.40 2.42 7.94
CA PRO A 35 1.46 1.80 8.73
C PRO A 35 1.10 1.79 10.21
N ARG A 36 1.23 0.62 10.85
CA ARG A 36 0.98 0.50 12.29
C ARG A 36 2.02 1.31 13.08
N ASP A 37 1.59 1.81 14.23
CA ASP A 37 2.45 2.48 15.19
C ASP A 37 3.62 1.56 15.65
N GLY A 38 4.81 2.17 15.81
CA GLY A 38 6.05 1.45 16.10
C GLY A 38 6.03 0.69 17.43
N GLU A 39 5.41 1.26 18.47
CA GLU A 39 5.26 0.61 19.78
C GLU A 39 4.34 -0.61 19.66
N ILE A 40 3.25 -0.49 18.90
CA ILE A 40 2.31 -1.59 18.67
C ILE A 40 2.97 -2.74 17.92
N VAL A 41 3.72 -2.45 16.84
CA VAL A 41 4.43 -3.50 16.08
C VAL A 41 5.52 -4.14 16.93
N TYR A 42 6.26 -3.33 17.69
CA TYR A 42 7.27 -3.82 18.61
C TYR A 42 6.66 -4.78 19.64
N ALA A 43 5.60 -4.38 20.34
CA ALA A 43 4.96 -5.21 21.36
C ALA A 43 4.41 -6.52 20.81
N LYS A 44 3.91 -6.52 19.57
CA LYS A 44 3.32 -7.70 18.91
C LYS A 44 4.34 -8.63 18.25
N ILE A 45 5.60 -8.21 18.10
CA ILE A 45 6.58 -9.00 17.33
C ILE A 45 7.93 -9.01 18.04
N CYS A 46 8.55 -7.84 18.17
CA CYS A 46 9.92 -7.71 18.67
C CYS A 46 10.02 -8.02 20.18
N GLY A 47 9.09 -7.51 20.98
CA GLY A 47 9.09 -7.62 22.44
C GLY A 47 9.04 -9.06 22.93
N TYR A 48 8.35 -9.95 22.19
CA TYR A 48 8.29 -11.38 22.50
C TYR A 48 9.66 -12.06 22.59
N CYS A 49 10.69 -11.49 21.96
CA CYS A 49 12.06 -11.97 22.08
C CYS A 49 12.97 -11.00 22.83
N HIS A 50 12.87 -9.69 22.56
CA HIS A 50 13.82 -8.69 23.02
C HIS A 50 13.55 -8.20 24.46
N ASP A 51 12.30 -8.20 24.93
CA ASP A 51 11.98 -7.79 26.31
C ASP A 51 12.17 -8.93 27.32
N VAL A 52 12.18 -10.19 26.84
CA VAL A 52 12.28 -11.40 27.69
C VAL A 52 13.67 -12.05 27.65
N GLY A 53 14.62 -11.46 26.91
CA GLY A 53 16.01 -11.91 26.87
C GLY A 53 16.30 -13.12 25.95
N ILE A 54 15.37 -13.50 25.08
CA ILE A 54 15.64 -14.47 23.99
C ILE A 54 16.58 -13.81 22.97
N GLY A 55 16.30 -12.56 22.61
CA GLY A 55 17.20 -11.68 21.88
C GLY A 55 17.89 -10.67 22.81
N PRO A 56 18.97 -10.00 22.36
CA PRO A 56 19.60 -8.93 23.13
C PRO A 56 18.65 -7.74 23.31
N ASN A 57 18.85 -6.93 24.35
CA ASN A 57 18.12 -5.66 24.46
C ASN A 57 18.51 -4.71 23.31
N ILE A 58 17.50 -4.15 22.63
CA ILE A 58 17.63 -3.27 21.47
C ILE A 58 17.10 -1.85 21.70
N LYS A 59 16.52 -1.55 22.87
CA LYS A 59 16.03 -0.20 23.23
C LYS A 59 17.18 0.66 23.78
N ASP A 60 17.14 1.96 23.51
CA ASP A 60 18.13 2.95 24.00
C ASP A 60 19.58 2.62 23.58
N ARG A 61 19.73 1.95 22.42
CA ARG A 61 21.02 1.50 21.88
C ARG A 61 21.56 2.38 20.77
N GLN A 62 20.79 3.37 20.31
CA GLN A 62 21.08 4.22 19.14
C GLN A 62 21.51 3.39 17.91
N LEU A 63 20.85 2.26 17.67
CA LEU A 63 21.13 1.42 16.51
C LEU A 63 20.82 2.20 15.22
N PRO A 64 21.69 2.16 14.19
CA PRO A 64 21.40 2.80 12.91
C PRO A 64 20.12 2.22 12.29
N PRO A 65 19.20 3.04 11.74
CA PRO A 65 17.98 2.55 11.11
C PRO A 65 18.22 1.52 10.00
N GLU A 66 19.27 1.72 9.21
CA GLU A 66 19.67 0.81 8.13
C GLU A 66 20.16 -0.53 8.68
N TYR A 67 20.78 -0.53 9.86
CA TYR A 67 21.20 -1.74 10.54
C TYR A 67 19.97 -2.54 11.01
N ILE A 68 18.99 -1.89 11.64
CA ILE A 68 17.73 -2.54 12.06
C ILE A 68 17.03 -3.14 10.83
N HIS A 69 16.90 -2.36 9.75
CA HIS A 69 16.29 -2.82 8.50
C HIS A 69 16.99 -4.06 7.93
N TYR A 70 18.32 -3.99 7.81
CA TYR A 70 19.13 -5.09 7.29
C TYR A 70 18.94 -6.38 8.09
N ILE A 71 18.99 -6.30 9.43
CA ILE A 71 18.83 -7.46 10.30
C ILE A 71 17.42 -8.03 10.23
N VAL A 72 16.39 -7.19 10.24
CA VAL A 72 15.00 -7.66 10.17
C VAL A 72 14.71 -8.32 8.82
N ARG A 73 15.24 -7.80 7.72
CA ARG A 73 15.02 -8.37 6.37
C ARG A 73 15.78 -9.66 6.10
N ARG A 74 16.94 -9.86 6.74
CA ARG A 74 17.79 -11.05 6.49
C ARG A 74 17.80 -12.06 7.63
N GLY A 75 17.33 -11.68 8.80
CA GLY A 75 17.58 -12.41 10.03
C GLY A 75 19.05 -12.32 10.45
N LEU A 76 19.33 -12.74 11.68
CA LEU A 76 20.67 -12.85 12.22
C LEU A 76 20.76 -14.04 13.17
N ARG A 77 21.42 -15.11 12.73
CA ARG A 77 21.58 -16.36 13.50
C ARG A 77 20.20 -16.93 13.85
N ALA A 78 19.81 -16.90 15.11
CA ALA A 78 18.51 -17.39 15.59
C ALA A 78 17.36 -16.39 15.37
N MET A 79 17.67 -15.11 15.12
CA MET A 79 16.64 -14.11 14.82
C MET A 79 16.11 -14.36 13.40
N PRO A 80 14.79 -14.60 13.22
CA PRO A 80 14.20 -14.86 11.92
C PRO A 80 14.19 -13.60 11.04
N ALA A 81 14.08 -13.82 9.73
CA ALA A 81 13.81 -12.76 8.77
C ALA A 81 12.31 -12.47 8.71
N PHE A 82 11.94 -11.20 8.60
CA PHE A 82 10.56 -10.75 8.41
C PHE A 82 10.44 -10.05 7.04
N PRO A 83 9.70 -10.61 6.07
CA PRO A 83 9.54 -10.02 4.75
C PRO A 83 8.58 -8.82 4.77
N GLU A 84 8.59 -8.03 3.70
CA GLU A 84 7.82 -6.78 3.59
C GLU A 84 6.31 -6.96 3.83
N PRO A 85 5.63 -7.99 3.27
CA PRO A 85 4.20 -8.17 3.51
C PRO A 85 3.84 -8.46 4.98
N TYR A 86 4.82 -8.80 5.83
CA TYR A 86 4.61 -9.10 7.24
C TYR A 86 4.93 -7.90 8.15
N ILE A 87 6.00 -7.17 7.85
CA ILE A 87 6.32 -5.87 8.46
C ILE A 87 6.77 -4.96 7.33
N SER A 88 6.02 -3.90 7.03
CA SER A 88 6.39 -3.00 5.93
C SER A 88 7.64 -2.19 6.26
N ASP A 89 8.28 -1.60 5.25
CA ASP A 89 9.45 -0.74 5.47
C ASP A 89 9.09 0.50 6.32
N GLU A 90 7.86 1.02 6.21
CA GLU A 90 7.44 2.16 7.01
C GLU A 90 7.22 1.77 8.48
N GLU A 91 6.68 0.57 8.75
CA GLU A 91 6.59 0.03 10.10
C GLU A 91 7.97 -0.17 10.72
N LEU A 92 8.97 -0.64 9.97
CA LEU A 92 10.35 -0.73 10.46
C LEU A 92 10.93 0.63 10.86
N LYS A 93 10.62 1.69 10.11
CA LYS A 93 11.01 3.06 10.51
C LYS A 93 10.31 3.49 11.79
N GLN A 94 9.01 3.17 11.96
CA GLN A 94 8.29 3.48 13.19
C GLN A 94 8.89 2.74 14.39
N ILE A 95 9.21 1.45 14.26
CA ILE A 95 9.89 0.67 15.30
C ILE A 95 11.25 1.28 15.62
N GLY A 96 12.03 1.64 14.59
CA GLY A 96 13.32 2.30 14.76
C GLY A 96 13.22 3.59 15.58
N ARG A 97 12.18 4.41 15.35
CA ARG A 97 11.89 5.61 16.16
C ARG A 97 11.49 5.28 17.59
N PHE A 98 10.71 4.21 17.81
CA PHE A 98 10.24 3.81 19.13
C PHE A 98 11.35 3.27 20.03
N ILE A 99 12.30 2.50 19.47
CA ILE A 99 13.38 1.86 20.26
C ILE A 99 14.63 2.73 20.40
N TYR A 100 14.68 3.88 19.72
CA TYR A 100 15.84 4.77 19.76
C TYR A 100 15.96 5.46 21.11
#